data_AF-W7DSK4-F1
#
_entry.id   AF-W7DSK4-F1
#
_cell.length_a   1.000
_cell.length_b   1.000
_cell.length_c   1.000
_cell.angle_alpha   90.00
_cell.angle_beta   90.00
_cell.angle_gamma   90.00
#
_symmetry.space_group_name_H-M   'P 1'
#
loop_
_entity.id
_entity.type
_entity.pdbx_description
1 polymer ?
#
loop_
_entity_poly.entity_id
_entity_poly.type
_entity_poly.pdbx_seq_one_letter_code
_entity_poly.pdbx_strand_id
1 'polypeptide(L)'
;MKLLENARFYTMKKEGDYVDNVLLNGGKIQAVNVNPADYPTATRLDLNGDTVFPGFVDSHIHLLWYGQALDRLNLNETKTKQEAIELMIERRETLTEGEWLFVEGYDENKWTDDNTLLTANDLDQVSKIVPVLVRRIDYHSVSINHAFLNAISLTKDASFSGGGEIVVDENGELTGILKDNATDLAIQAFKAPTTKEMSHWLTLAIQDLF
;
A
#
# COMPACT_ATOMS: atom_id res chain seq x y z
N MET A 1 32.72 20.44 0.23
CA MET A 1 32.19 20.67 -1.13
C MET A 1 32.42 19.41 -1.95
N LYS A 2 31.48 19.06 -2.82
CA LYS A 2 31.63 17.96 -3.79
C LYS A 2 31.46 18.51 -5.20
N LEU A 3 32.33 18.14 -6.13
CA LEU A 3 32.19 18.47 -7.55
C LEU A 3 31.79 17.20 -8.29
N LEU A 4 30.57 17.18 -8.81
CA LEU A 4 30.07 16.12 -9.67
C LEU A 4 30.39 16.49 -11.12
N GLU A 5 31.01 15.60 -11.88
CA GLU A 5 31.53 15.91 -13.21
C GLU A 5 31.45 14.71 -14.17
N ASN A 6 31.75 14.98 -15.44
CA ASN A 6 31.67 14.00 -16.52
C ASN A 6 30.28 13.35 -16.59
N ALA A 7 29.24 14.17 -16.64
CA ALA A 7 27.86 13.73 -16.80
C ALA A 7 27.01 14.85 -17.43
N ARG A 8 25.85 14.48 -17.96
CA ARG A 8 24.84 15.44 -18.42
C ARG A 8 23.84 15.68 -17.31
N PHE A 9 23.91 16.84 -16.66
CA PHE A 9 22.99 17.21 -15.58
C PHE A 9 21.86 18.06 -16.15
N TYR A 10 20.69 17.48 -16.36
CA TYR A 10 19.53 18.21 -16.86
C TYR A 10 18.98 19.17 -15.79
N THR A 11 18.74 20.42 -16.16
CA THR A 11 18.33 21.48 -15.20
C THR A 11 16.81 21.62 -15.08
N MET A 12 16.07 21.10 -16.06
CA MET A 12 14.63 21.30 -16.26
C MET A 12 14.21 22.78 -16.42
N LYS A 13 15.13 23.73 -16.65
CA LYS A 13 14.76 25.13 -16.92
C LYS A 13 14.11 25.31 -18.29
N LYS A 14 14.56 24.55 -19.29
CA LYS A 14 14.02 24.46 -20.65
C LYS A 14 14.23 23.04 -21.17
N GLU A 15 13.45 22.65 -22.18
CA GLU A 15 13.64 21.37 -22.87
C GLU A 15 15.08 21.25 -23.40
N GLY A 16 15.73 20.14 -23.12
CA GLY A 16 17.12 19.88 -23.53
C GLY A 16 18.20 20.65 -22.77
N ASP A 17 17.87 21.45 -21.76
CA ASP A 17 18.86 22.22 -20.99
C ASP A 17 19.63 21.32 -20.00
N TYR A 18 20.95 21.27 -20.16
CA TYR A 18 21.86 20.54 -19.29
C TYR A 18 23.17 21.30 -19.03
N VAL A 19 23.86 20.90 -17.97
CA VAL A 19 25.19 21.36 -17.57
C VAL A 19 26.13 20.16 -17.44
N ASP A 20 27.44 20.37 -17.52
CA ASP A 20 28.45 19.30 -17.58
C ASP A 20 29.06 18.97 -16.20
N ASN A 21 28.91 19.88 -15.24
CA ASN A 21 29.31 19.65 -13.85
C ASN A 21 28.46 20.46 -12.86
N VAL A 22 28.39 19.96 -11.63
CA VAL A 22 27.63 20.55 -10.52
C VAL A 22 28.49 20.58 -9.26
N LEU A 23 28.65 21.76 -8.67
CA LEU A 23 29.29 21.95 -7.38
C LEU A 23 28.23 21.92 -6.27
N LEU A 24 28.40 21.00 -5.33
CA LEU A 24 27.56 20.84 -4.15
C LEU A 24 28.26 21.34 -2.89
N ASN A 25 27.50 22.00 -2.02
CA ASN A 25 27.93 22.37 -0.68
C ASN A 25 26.78 22.18 0.32
N GLY A 26 27.01 21.40 1.37
CA GLY A 26 25.97 21.11 2.38
C GLY A 26 24.68 20.51 1.82
N GLY A 27 24.77 19.67 0.77
CA GLY A 27 23.60 19.07 0.13
C GLY A 27 22.82 20.00 -0.82
N LYS A 28 23.29 21.22 -1.05
CA LYS A 28 22.69 22.18 -2.00
C LYS A 28 23.60 22.38 -3.21
N ILE A 29 22.99 22.65 -4.36
CA ILE A 29 23.69 23.11 -5.55
C ILE A 29 24.20 24.53 -5.28
N GLN A 30 25.53 24.69 -5.25
CA GLN A 30 26.19 25.99 -5.08
C GLN A 30 26.42 26.67 -6.44
N ALA A 31 26.85 25.90 -7.44
CA ALA A 31 27.11 26.39 -8.79
C ALA A 31 27.06 25.24 -9.80
N VAL A 32 26.95 25.59 -11.09
CA VAL A 32 26.95 24.65 -12.22
C VAL A 32 27.93 25.14 -13.29
N ASN A 33 28.46 24.25 -14.13
CA ASN A 33 29.46 24.57 -15.15
C ASN A 33 30.65 25.38 -14.60
N VAL A 34 31.16 25.00 -13.43
CA VAL A 34 32.33 25.62 -12.82
C VAL A 34 33.61 25.09 -13.48
N ASN A 35 34.69 25.87 -13.39
CA ASN A 35 36.03 25.36 -13.69
C ASN A 35 36.54 24.56 -12.48
N PRO A 36 36.85 23.25 -12.62
CA PRO A 36 37.34 22.43 -11.51
C PRO A 36 38.60 22.99 -10.82
N ALA A 37 39.44 23.72 -11.55
CA ALA A 37 40.67 24.32 -11.03
C ALA A 37 40.41 25.39 -9.95
N ASP A 38 39.23 26.02 -9.94
CA ASP A 38 38.85 27.02 -8.94
C ASP A 38 38.48 26.37 -7.59
N TYR A 39 38.29 25.05 -7.55
CA TYR A 39 37.85 24.29 -6.37
C TYR A 39 38.78 23.10 -6.05
N PRO A 40 40.09 23.35 -5.82
CA PRO A 40 41.09 22.28 -5.66
C PRO A 40 40.88 21.42 -4.41
N THR A 41 40.11 21.89 -3.43
CA THR A 41 39.80 21.16 -2.19
C THR A 41 38.43 20.47 -2.23
N ALA A 42 37.67 20.56 -3.33
CA ALA A 42 36.40 19.85 -3.45
C ALA A 42 36.63 18.36 -3.69
N THR A 43 35.84 17.51 -3.05
CA THR A 43 35.84 16.07 -3.36
C THR A 43 35.24 15.87 -4.74
N ARG A 44 35.99 15.29 -5.68
CA ARG A 44 35.54 15.05 -7.04
C ARG A 44 34.81 13.70 -7.14
N LEU A 45 33.70 13.68 -7.87
CA LEU A 45 32.97 12.47 -8.22
C LEU A 45 32.73 12.46 -9.72
N ASP A 46 33.45 11.58 -10.41
CA ASP A 46 33.26 11.29 -11.83
C ASP A 46 32.04 10.39 -12.00
N LEU A 47 31.08 10.82 -12.83
CA LEU A 47 29.86 10.10 -13.13
C LEU A 47 29.92 9.33 -14.46
N ASN A 48 31.12 9.15 -15.03
CA ASN A 48 31.41 8.24 -16.15
C ASN A 48 30.55 8.44 -17.42
N GLY A 49 30.11 9.67 -17.68
CA GLY A 49 29.26 10.01 -18.83
C GLY A 49 27.77 9.80 -18.59
N ASP A 50 27.35 9.48 -17.37
CA ASP A 50 25.95 9.25 -17.03
C ASP A 50 25.09 10.52 -17.19
N THR A 51 23.78 10.31 -17.14
CA THR A 51 22.79 11.40 -17.16
C THR A 51 22.17 11.56 -15.78
N VAL A 52 22.13 12.80 -15.31
CA VAL A 52 21.57 13.17 -14.00
C VAL A 52 20.34 14.03 -14.21
N PHE A 53 19.25 13.65 -13.57
CA PHE A 53 18.01 14.43 -13.48
C PHE A 53 17.82 14.94 -12.05
N PRO A 54 17.04 16.02 -11.86
CA PRO A 54 16.48 16.32 -10.54
C PRO A 54 15.70 15.09 -10.05
N GLY A 55 15.77 14.80 -8.75
CA GLY A 55 14.97 13.73 -8.17
C GLY A 55 13.49 13.94 -8.47
N PHE A 56 12.77 12.86 -8.80
CA PHE A 56 11.34 12.94 -9.02
C PHE A 56 10.62 13.36 -7.75
N VAL A 57 9.61 14.21 -7.90
CA VAL A 57 8.78 14.70 -6.79
C VAL A 57 7.35 14.29 -7.06
N ASP A 58 6.85 13.38 -6.22
CA ASP A 58 5.43 13.08 -6.19
C ASP A 58 4.69 14.20 -5.44
N SER A 59 3.73 14.85 -6.12
CA SER A 59 2.96 15.97 -5.54
C SER A 59 1.72 15.50 -4.78
N HIS A 60 1.34 14.22 -4.88
CA HIS A 60 0.15 13.68 -4.25
C HIS A 60 0.28 12.17 -3.99
N ILE A 61 0.75 11.82 -2.80
CA ILE A 61 0.83 10.43 -2.33
C ILE A 61 0.25 10.27 -0.92
N HIS A 62 -0.51 9.20 -0.71
CA HIS A 62 -0.92 8.76 0.62
C HIS A 62 0.14 7.83 1.23
N LEU A 63 1.26 8.40 1.66
CA LEU A 63 2.45 7.63 2.06
C LEU A 63 2.16 6.62 3.19
N LEU A 64 1.31 7.01 4.16
CA LEU A 64 0.91 6.11 5.25
C LEU A 64 0.11 4.91 4.74
N TRP A 65 -0.83 5.14 3.83
CA TRP A 65 -1.64 4.07 3.24
C TRP A 65 -0.81 3.15 2.35
N TYR A 66 0.19 3.70 1.65
CA TYR A 66 1.15 2.91 0.90
C TYR A 66 1.92 1.95 1.81
N GLY A 67 2.47 2.47 2.92
CA GLY A 67 3.16 1.65 3.91
C GLY A 67 2.26 0.57 4.54
N GLN A 68 0.99 0.88 4.79
CA GLN A 68 0.00 -0.11 5.25
C GLN A 68 -0.23 -1.21 4.22
N ALA A 69 -0.33 -0.85 2.94
CA ALA A 69 -0.53 -1.81 1.86
C ALA A 69 0.69 -2.74 1.69
N LEU A 70 1.91 -2.24 1.89
CA LEU A 70 3.14 -3.03 1.85
C LEU A 70 3.25 -4.04 3.02
N ASP A 71 2.74 -3.67 4.20
CA ASP A 71 2.80 -4.52 5.42
C ASP A 71 1.70 -5.60 5.47
N ARG A 72 0.64 -5.41 4.68
CA ARG A 72 -0.48 -6.35 4.60
C ARG A 72 -0.18 -7.47 3.61
N LEU A 73 -0.78 -8.64 3.86
CA LEU A 73 -0.85 -9.69 2.85
C LEU A 73 -1.64 -9.15 1.65
N ASN A 74 -1.08 -9.27 0.45
CA ASN A 74 -1.73 -8.88 -0.80
C ASN A 74 -1.94 -10.10 -1.69
N LEU A 75 -3.19 -10.35 -2.09
CA LEU A 75 -3.63 -11.52 -2.84
C LEU A 75 -3.72 -11.28 -4.36
N ASN A 76 -3.29 -10.13 -4.87
CA ASN A 76 -3.43 -9.75 -6.30
C ASN A 76 -2.78 -10.75 -7.27
N GLU A 77 -1.79 -11.50 -6.81
CA GLU A 77 -1.09 -12.51 -7.62
C GLU A 77 -1.74 -13.90 -7.58
N THR A 78 -2.70 -14.16 -6.69
CA THR A 78 -3.38 -15.46 -6.58
C THR A 78 -4.16 -15.80 -7.85
N LYS A 79 -4.20 -17.10 -8.19
CA LYS A 79 -4.87 -17.66 -9.38
C LYS A 79 -6.02 -18.60 -9.05
N THR A 80 -6.23 -18.90 -7.76
CA THR A 80 -7.37 -19.66 -7.26
C THR A 80 -7.87 -19.10 -5.93
N LYS A 81 -9.16 -19.32 -5.63
CA LYS A 81 -9.75 -19.01 -4.33
C LYS A 81 -9.07 -19.82 -3.23
N GLN A 82 -8.76 -21.09 -3.50
CA GLN A 82 -8.08 -21.97 -2.55
C GLN A 82 -6.67 -21.45 -2.17
N GLU A 83 -5.87 -20.98 -3.13
CA GLU A 83 -4.55 -20.39 -2.87
C GLU A 83 -4.67 -19.15 -1.99
N ALA A 84 -5.67 -18.29 -2.26
CA ALA A 84 -5.95 -17.13 -1.43
C ALA A 84 -6.26 -17.51 0.03
N ILE A 85 -7.10 -18.54 0.24
CA ILE A 85 -7.43 -19.04 1.59
C ILE A 85 -6.18 -19.57 2.31
N GLU A 86 -5.34 -20.33 1.62
CA GLU A 86 -4.11 -20.89 2.19
C GLU A 86 -3.13 -19.79 2.65
N LEU A 87 -2.88 -18.77 1.81
CA LEU A 87 -2.04 -17.63 2.17
C LEU A 87 -2.61 -16.85 3.38
N MET A 88 -3.93 -16.72 3.45
CA MET A 88 -4.58 -16.08 4.60
C MET A 88 -4.43 -16.90 5.88
N ILE A 89 -4.50 -18.23 5.81
CA ILE A 89 -4.24 -19.13 6.95
C ILE A 89 -2.80 -18.93 7.43
N GLU A 90 -1.82 -18.95 6.52
CA GLU A 90 -0.41 -18.73 6.87
C GLU A 90 -0.20 -17.38 7.54
N ARG A 91 -0.78 -16.30 6.98
CA ARG A 91 -0.67 -14.97 7.60
C ARG A 91 -1.36 -14.92 8.96
N ARG A 92 -2.50 -15.59 9.14
CA ARG A 92 -3.23 -15.66 10.40
C ARG A 92 -2.37 -16.27 11.53
N GLU A 93 -1.52 -17.24 11.24
CA GLU A 93 -0.64 -17.86 12.25
C GLU A 93 0.43 -16.90 12.80
N THR A 94 0.69 -15.79 12.11
CA THR A 94 1.64 -14.76 12.56
C THR A 94 1.02 -13.70 13.46
N LEU A 95 -0.30 -13.72 13.63
CA LEU A 95 -1.01 -12.73 14.45
C LEU A 95 -0.86 -13.02 15.94
N THR A 96 -0.75 -11.96 16.72
CA THR A 96 -0.76 -12.00 18.18
C THR A 96 -2.19 -11.92 18.75
N GLU A 97 -2.33 -12.24 20.03
CA GLU A 97 -3.64 -12.29 20.69
C GLU A 97 -4.36 -10.93 20.62
N GLY A 98 -5.59 -10.94 20.09
CA GLY A 98 -6.42 -9.75 19.96
C GLY A 98 -6.18 -8.94 18.68
N GLU A 99 -5.28 -9.35 17.79
CA GLU A 99 -5.14 -8.79 16.45
C GLU A 99 -6.20 -9.35 15.49
N TRP A 100 -6.60 -8.52 14.54
CA TRP A 100 -7.53 -8.87 13.47
C TRP A 100 -6.75 -8.95 12.15
N LEU A 101 -7.17 -9.83 11.26
CA LEU A 101 -6.52 -10.01 9.97
C LEU A 101 -7.10 -9.02 8.95
N PHE A 102 -6.26 -8.15 8.39
CA PHE A 102 -6.59 -7.31 7.22
C PHE A 102 -5.76 -7.77 6.03
N VAL A 103 -6.43 -8.19 4.97
CA VAL A 103 -5.83 -8.64 3.71
C VAL A 103 -6.28 -7.75 2.54
N GLU A 104 -5.40 -7.61 1.56
CA GLU A 104 -5.58 -6.73 0.41
C GLU A 104 -5.71 -7.49 -0.91
N GLY A 105 -6.39 -6.87 -1.86
CA GLY A 105 -6.10 -7.03 -3.28
C GLY A 105 -6.55 -8.33 -3.94
N TYR A 106 -7.45 -9.12 -3.35
CA TYR A 106 -7.97 -10.29 -4.07
C TYR A 106 -8.76 -9.86 -5.32
N ASP A 107 -8.66 -10.64 -6.39
CA ASP A 107 -9.37 -10.45 -7.66
C ASP A 107 -9.93 -11.78 -8.14
N GLU A 108 -11.20 -12.03 -7.83
CA GLU A 108 -11.89 -13.27 -8.18
C GLU A 108 -11.99 -13.49 -9.69
N ASN A 109 -11.84 -12.44 -10.51
CA ASN A 109 -11.85 -12.59 -11.97
C ASN A 109 -10.62 -13.35 -12.51
N LYS A 110 -9.54 -13.42 -11.72
CA LYS A 110 -8.34 -14.19 -12.06
C LYS A 110 -8.42 -15.64 -11.59
N TRP A 111 -9.42 -15.99 -10.78
CA TRP A 111 -9.52 -17.31 -10.16
C TRP A 111 -10.11 -18.34 -11.11
N THR A 112 -9.44 -19.49 -11.20
CA THR A 112 -9.78 -20.56 -12.15
C THR A 112 -10.70 -21.64 -11.57
N ASP A 113 -10.81 -21.72 -10.25
CA ASP A 113 -11.60 -22.69 -9.50
C ASP A 113 -12.99 -22.14 -9.11
N ASP A 114 -13.05 -20.91 -8.60
CA ASP A 114 -14.28 -20.23 -8.23
C ASP A 114 -14.10 -18.72 -8.37
N ASN A 115 -14.88 -18.10 -9.26
CA ASN A 115 -14.81 -16.68 -9.59
C ASN A 115 -15.85 -15.81 -8.84
N THR A 116 -16.37 -16.31 -7.72
CA THR A 116 -17.26 -15.55 -6.84
C THR A 116 -16.46 -14.82 -5.76
N LEU A 117 -17.04 -13.71 -5.27
CA LEU A 117 -16.49 -12.98 -4.13
C LEU A 117 -16.35 -13.90 -2.90
N LEU A 118 -15.37 -13.62 -2.05
CA LEU A 118 -15.21 -14.33 -0.77
C LEU A 118 -16.42 -14.04 0.13
N THR A 119 -17.03 -15.10 0.64
CA THR A 119 -18.12 -15.01 1.63
C THR A 119 -17.60 -15.21 3.05
N ALA A 120 -18.44 -14.93 4.05
CA ALA A 120 -18.14 -15.23 5.44
C ALA A 120 -17.84 -16.73 5.65
N ASN A 121 -18.52 -17.62 4.90
CA ASN A 121 -18.26 -19.06 4.94
C ASN A 121 -16.87 -19.43 4.39
N ASP A 122 -16.42 -18.75 3.34
CA ASP A 122 -15.06 -18.93 2.81
C ASP A 122 -14.02 -18.48 3.83
N LEU A 123 -14.22 -17.31 4.43
CA LEU A 123 -13.29 -16.75 5.41
C LEU A 123 -13.29 -17.46 6.77
N ASP A 124 -14.36 -18.18 7.10
CA ASP A 124 -14.41 -19.07 8.27
C ASP A 124 -13.46 -20.27 8.14
N GLN A 125 -13.00 -20.60 6.92
CA GLN A 125 -11.92 -21.57 6.70
C GLN A 125 -10.57 -21.03 7.18
N VAL A 126 -10.37 -19.70 7.11
CA VAL A 126 -9.17 -19.02 7.64
C VAL A 126 -9.22 -18.98 9.16
N SER A 127 -10.35 -18.53 9.73
CA SER A 127 -10.56 -18.57 11.17
C SER A 127 -12.03 -18.39 11.52
N LYS A 128 -12.48 -19.12 12.54
CA LYS A 128 -13.80 -18.94 13.17
C LYS A 128 -13.76 -18.06 14.43
N ILE A 129 -12.58 -17.59 14.82
CA ILE A 129 -12.35 -16.89 16.09
C ILE A 129 -11.71 -15.52 15.84
N VAL A 130 -10.72 -15.46 14.94
CA VAL A 130 -10.07 -14.20 14.58
C VAL A 130 -10.94 -13.47 13.55
N PRO A 131 -11.32 -12.20 13.78
CA PRO A 131 -11.96 -11.38 12.75
C PRO A 131 -11.05 -11.22 11.53
N VAL A 132 -11.59 -11.54 10.36
CA VAL A 132 -10.89 -11.43 9.08
C VAL A 132 -11.64 -10.43 8.20
N LEU A 133 -10.90 -9.48 7.62
CA LEU A 133 -11.35 -8.60 6.55
C LEU A 133 -10.42 -8.77 5.34
N VAL A 134 -11.01 -8.97 4.17
CA VAL A 134 -10.28 -9.05 2.89
C VAL A 134 -10.87 -8.01 1.95
N ARG A 135 -10.05 -7.03 1.54
CA ARG A 135 -10.45 -5.99 0.59
C ARG A 135 -10.20 -6.46 -0.84
N ARG A 136 -11.19 -6.23 -1.71
CA ARG A 136 -11.09 -6.53 -3.14
C ARG A 136 -10.15 -5.54 -3.84
N ILE A 137 -9.58 -5.95 -4.97
CA ILE A 137 -8.67 -5.13 -5.80
C ILE A 137 -9.25 -3.77 -6.25
N ASP A 138 -10.57 -3.63 -6.31
CA ASP A 138 -11.23 -2.38 -6.71
C ASP A 138 -11.35 -1.34 -5.59
N TYR A 139 -11.08 -1.71 -4.34
CA TYR A 139 -11.29 -0.87 -3.15
C TYR A 139 -12.76 -0.45 -2.92
N HIS A 140 -13.71 -1.07 -3.62
CA HIS A 140 -15.14 -0.84 -3.48
C HIS A 140 -15.87 -1.97 -2.74
N SER A 141 -15.20 -3.10 -2.49
CA SER A 141 -15.78 -4.21 -1.74
C SER A 141 -14.83 -4.74 -0.67
N VAL A 142 -15.41 -5.16 0.46
CA VAL A 142 -14.72 -5.97 1.47
C VAL A 142 -15.55 -7.20 1.81
N SER A 143 -14.85 -8.29 2.13
CA SER A 143 -15.42 -9.52 2.65
C SER A 143 -14.96 -9.73 4.08
N ILE A 144 -15.89 -10.05 4.97
CA ILE A 144 -15.63 -10.29 6.40
C ILE A 144 -16.21 -11.63 6.87
N ASN A 145 -15.54 -12.29 7.81
CA ASN A 145 -15.98 -13.57 8.37
C ASN A 145 -17.04 -13.43 9.48
N HIS A 146 -17.60 -14.54 9.95
CA HIS A 146 -18.60 -14.51 11.02
C HIS A 146 -18.05 -13.98 12.34
N ALA A 147 -16.78 -14.24 12.64
CA ALA A 147 -16.13 -13.66 13.84
C ALA A 147 -16.13 -12.12 13.79
N PHE A 148 -15.87 -11.54 12.62
CA PHE A 148 -15.91 -10.09 12.41
C PHE A 148 -17.34 -9.55 12.52
N LEU A 149 -18.30 -10.17 11.84
CA LEU A 149 -19.72 -9.80 11.91
C LEU A 149 -20.21 -9.73 13.36
N ASN A 150 -19.87 -10.75 14.15
CA ASN A 150 -20.18 -10.82 15.58
C ASN A 150 -19.45 -9.74 16.39
N ALA A 151 -18.16 -9.52 16.12
CA ALA A 151 -17.33 -8.54 16.84
C ALA A 151 -17.86 -7.11 16.71
N ILE A 152 -18.44 -6.77 15.56
CA ILE A 152 -19.04 -5.44 15.32
C ILE A 152 -20.56 -5.43 15.50
N SER A 153 -21.16 -6.57 15.85
CA SER A 153 -22.62 -6.74 15.96
C SER A 153 -23.39 -6.27 14.71
N LEU A 154 -22.87 -6.59 13.52
CA LEU A 154 -23.47 -6.14 12.27
C LEU A 154 -24.81 -6.84 12.04
N THR A 155 -25.81 -6.07 11.60
CA THR A 155 -27.10 -6.58 11.15
C THR A 155 -27.38 -6.11 9.73
N LYS A 156 -28.27 -6.79 9.01
CA LYS A 156 -28.71 -6.37 7.67
C LYS A 156 -29.42 -5.01 7.63
N ASP A 157 -29.91 -4.56 8.79
CA ASP A 157 -30.61 -3.28 8.96
C ASP A 157 -29.65 -2.16 9.41
N ALA A 158 -28.34 -2.41 9.47
CA ALA A 158 -27.36 -1.42 9.87
C ALA A 158 -27.37 -0.21 8.92
N SER A 159 -27.44 0.99 9.49
CA SER A 159 -27.40 2.23 8.74
C SER A 159 -25.97 2.69 8.48
N PHE A 160 -25.69 3.14 7.26
CA PHE A 160 -24.45 3.82 6.87
C PHE A 160 -24.79 5.02 5.98
N SER A 161 -23.88 5.99 5.91
CA SER A 161 -24.08 7.20 5.10
C SER A 161 -23.68 6.97 3.65
N GLY A 162 -24.48 7.47 2.71
CA GLY A 162 -24.17 7.41 1.28
C GLY A 162 -24.72 6.15 0.59
N GLY A 163 -24.22 5.84 -0.60
CA GLY A 163 -24.57 4.63 -1.35
C GLY A 163 -23.76 3.41 -0.92
N GLY A 164 -24.26 2.22 -1.22
CA GLY A 164 -23.58 0.95 -0.92
C GLY A 164 -24.56 -0.15 -0.56
N GLU A 165 -24.03 -1.31 -0.19
CA GLU A 165 -24.82 -2.52 0.05
C GLU A 165 -24.20 -3.40 1.14
N ILE A 166 -25.05 -3.88 2.05
CA ILE A 166 -24.76 -5.04 2.91
C ILE A 166 -25.40 -6.25 2.23
N VAL A 167 -24.58 -7.14 1.68
CA VAL A 167 -25.09 -8.23 0.83
C VAL A 167 -25.64 -9.37 1.69
N VAL A 168 -26.90 -9.73 1.43
CA VAL A 168 -27.57 -10.90 2.02
C VAL A 168 -27.80 -11.99 0.99
N ASP A 169 -27.91 -13.23 1.44
CA ASP A 169 -28.26 -14.37 0.60
C ASP A 169 -29.78 -14.47 0.35
N GLU A 170 -30.21 -15.53 -0.34
CA GLU A 170 -31.63 -15.78 -0.65
C GLU A 170 -32.51 -16.00 0.59
N ASN A 171 -31.92 -16.36 1.72
CA ASN A 171 -32.60 -16.54 3.01
C ASN A 171 -32.62 -15.25 3.83
N GLY A 172 -31.93 -14.21 3.38
CA GLY A 172 -31.78 -12.93 4.08
C GLY A 172 -30.72 -12.95 5.17
N GLU A 173 -29.78 -13.90 5.12
CA GLU A 173 -28.62 -14.01 6.01
C GLU A 173 -27.43 -13.21 5.45
N LEU A 174 -26.59 -12.66 6.33
CA LEU A 174 -25.43 -11.86 5.93
C LEU A 174 -24.38 -12.74 5.24
N THR A 175 -24.00 -12.38 4.01
CA THR A 175 -22.93 -13.09 3.28
C THR A 175 -21.53 -12.68 3.74
N GLY A 176 -21.41 -11.60 4.51
CA GLY A 176 -20.13 -10.99 4.87
C GLY A 176 -19.55 -10.04 3.82
N ILE A 177 -20.23 -9.84 2.68
CA ILE A 177 -19.78 -8.91 1.64
C ILE A 177 -20.41 -7.53 1.86
N LEU A 178 -19.57 -6.49 1.87
CA LEU A 178 -19.96 -5.08 2.00
C LEU A 178 -19.43 -4.29 0.80
N LYS A 179 -20.25 -3.39 0.24
CA LYS A 179 -19.91 -2.59 -0.95
C LYS A 179 -20.04 -1.08 -0.71
N ASP A 180 -19.18 -0.31 -1.38
CA ASP A 180 -19.06 1.14 -1.30
C ASP A 180 -19.03 1.64 0.15
N ASN A 181 -19.91 2.57 0.54
CA ASN A 181 -19.86 3.15 1.89
C ASN A 181 -20.25 2.15 3.00
N ALA A 182 -20.80 0.98 2.66
CA ALA A 182 -21.00 -0.07 3.66
C ALA A 182 -19.66 -0.67 4.14
N THR A 183 -18.59 -0.58 3.33
CA THR A 183 -17.25 -1.07 3.70
C THR A 183 -16.70 -0.37 4.95
N ASP A 184 -17.10 0.89 5.18
CA ASP A 184 -16.69 1.70 6.33
C ASP A 184 -17.12 1.06 7.67
N LEU A 185 -18.26 0.37 7.70
CA LEU A 185 -18.76 -0.32 8.90
C LEU A 185 -17.75 -1.35 9.41
N ALA A 186 -17.01 -1.98 8.50
CA ALA A 186 -15.98 -2.94 8.85
C ALA A 186 -14.61 -2.27 9.03
N ILE A 187 -14.21 -1.38 8.11
CA ILE A 187 -12.88 -0.74 8.17
C ILE A 187 -12.71 0.10 9.44
N GLN A 188 -13.75 0.83 9.87
CA GLN A 188 -13.70 1.68 11.06
C GLN A 188 -13.72 0.90 12.38
N ALA A 189 -13.99 -0.40 12.35
CA ALA A 189 -13.95 -1.25 13.54
C ALA A 189 -12.52 -1.60 13.98
N PHE A 190 -11.53 -1.44 13.09
CA PHE A 190 -10.13 -1.58 13.45
C PHE A 190 -9.70 -0.49 14.42
N LYS A 191 -8.82 -0.87 15.36
CA LYS A 191 -8.21 0.09 16.29
C LYS A 191 -7.44 1.15 15.50
N ALA A 192 -7.55 2.40 15.95
CA ALA A 192 -6.72 3.47 15.42
C ALA A 192 -5.23 3.10 15.61
N PRO A 193 -4.38 3.33 14.59
CA PRO A 193 -2.99 2.93 14.67
C PRO A 193 -2.24 3.77 15.70
N THR A 194 -1.32 3.12 16.42
CA THR A 194 -0.38 3.76 17.32
C THR A 194 0.67 4.55 16.54
N THR A 195 1.34 5.50 17.19
CA THR A 195 2.48 6.22 16.60
C THR A 195 3.60 5.30 16.15
N LYS A 196 3.80 4.16 16.85
CA LYS A 196 4.81 3.16 16.50
C LYS A 196 4.47 2.48 15.17
N GLU A 197 3.23 2.04 15.00
CA GLU A 197 2.76 1.43 13.75
C GLU A 197 2.81 2.42 12.58
N MET A 198 2.34 3.66 12.79
CA MET A 198 2.43 4.70 11.76
C MET A 198 3.88 4.98 11.33
N SER A 199 4.82 5.04 12.30
CA SER A 199 6.25 5.23 11.98
C SER A 199 6.83 4.05 11.22
N HIS A 200 6.42 2.83 11.55
CA HIS A 200 6.83 1.62 10.85
C HIS A 200 6.37 1.65 9.39
N TRP A 201 5.09 1.92 9.14
CA TRP A 201 4.54 1.99 7.78
C TRP A 201 5.16 3.12 6.95
N LEU A 202 5.37 4.30 7.53
CA LEU A 202 6.09 5.38 6.85
C LEU A 202 7.53 4.97 6.50
N THR A 203 8.20 4.21 7.38
CA THR A 203 9.55 3.71 7.10
C THR A 203 9.55 2.70 5.96
N LEU A 204 8.62 1.74 5.95
CA LEU A 204 8.45 0.79 4.84
C LEU A 204 8.20 1.53 3.52
N ALA A 205 7.26 2.48 3.52
CA ALA A 205 6.94 3.27 2.34
C ALA A 205 8.15 4.04 1.79
N ILE A 206 8.94 4.67 2.68
CA ILE A 206 10.15 5.40 2.28
C ILE A 206 11.22 4.44 1.74
N GLN A 207 11.42 3.28 2.35
CA GLN A 207 12.42 2.30 1.91
C GLN A 207 12.08 1.62 0.59
N ASP A 208 10.79 1.47 0.29
CA ASP A 208 10.35 0.88 -0.97
C ASP A 208 10.43 1.89 -2.13
N LEU A 209 10.17 3.17 -1.86
CA LEU A 209 10.23 4.24 -2.86
C LEU A 209 11.65 4.76 -3.16
N PHE A 210 12.64 4.55 -2.27
CA PHE A 210 13.99 5.12 -2.34
C PHE A 210 15.09 4.11 -1.99
#